data_AF-A0A382NSZ3-F1
#
_entry.id   AF-A0A382NSZ3-F1
#
_cell.length_a   1.000
_cell.length_b   1.000
_cell.length_c   1.000
_cell.angle_alpha   90.00
_cell.angle_beta   90.00
_cell.angle_gamma   90.00
#
_symmetry.space_group_name_H-M   'P 1'
#
loop_
_entity.id
_entity.type
_entity.pdbx_description
1 polymer ?
#
loop_
_entity_poly.entity_id
_entity_poly.type
_entity_poly.pdbx_seq_one_letter_code
_entity_poly.pdbx_strand_id
1 'polypeptide(L)'
;MLENTKYKESIVKYGDIEIPMLKAWRNIGISLSGGADSALLAYLICSNTRANIHILTNIRMWKTRPWQKYNSIDVYNWLEERFPDLRFTRHENFIPPDLEWGHVGPNIVDEYGKLKSGNQIILRSHAEYIAFRYGLDAWFAGVNKNPTEDFKGKLDDRDVEPNEQDLTPLIREHMGVTVCHPFIYTS
;
A
#
# COMPACT_ATOMS: atom_id res chain seq x y z
N MET A 1 -16.94 8.95 1.99
CA MET A 1 -15.95 10.00 2.33
C MET A 1 -15.40 10.74 1.11
N LEU A 2 -15.05 10.05 0.02
CA LEU A 2 -14.43 10.65 -1.16
C LEU A 2 -15.41 11.43 -2.07
N GLU A 3 -16.71 11.37 -1.82
CA GLU A 3 -17.74 12.02 -2.65
C GLU A 3 -17.64 13.55 -2.71
N ASN A 4 -16.98 14.19 -1.74
CA ASN A 4 -16.76 15.63 -1.70
C ASN A 4 -15.38 16.05 -2.24
N THR A 5 -14.66 15.13 -2.89
CA THR A 5 -13.31 15.36 -3.42
C THR A 5 -13.31 15.35 -4.94
N LYS A 6 -12.14 15.64 -5.55
CA LYS A 6 -11.94 15.51 -7.00
C LYS A 6 -12.18 14.11 -7.56
N TYR A 7 -12.29 13.09 -6.70
CA TYR A 7 -12.52 11.71 -7.10
C TYR A 7 -13.99 11.33 -7.21
N LYS A 8 -14.95 12.21 -6.85
CA LYS A 8 -16.39 11.94 -6.78
C LYS A 8 -16.94 11.09 -7.93
N GLU A 9 -16.56 11.39 -9.17
CA GLU A 9 -17.07 10.73 -10.38
C GLU A 9 -16.30 9.45 -10.76
N SER A 10 -15.35 9.04 -9.93
CA SER A 10 -14.37 7.98 -10.19
C SER A 10 -14.07 7.22 -8.91
N ILE A 11 -15.10 6.91 -8.12
CA ILE A 11 -15.02 6.05 -6.94
C ILE A 11 -15.59 4.69 -7.29
N VAL A 12 -14.84 3.64 -7.00
CA VAL A 12 -15.35 2.27 -6.96
C VAL A 12 -15.68 1.94 -5.51
N LYS A 13 -16.91 1.46 -5.26
CA LYS A 13 -17.38 1.11 -3.91
C LYS A 13 -17.53 -0.40 -3.76
N TYR A 14 -17.02 -0.92 -2.65
CA TYR A 14 -17.20 -2.30 -2.21
C TYR A 14 -17.64 -2.29 -0.74
N GLY A 15 -18.95 -2.34 -0.51
CA GLY A 15 -19.49 -2.07 0.83
C GLY A 15 -19.10 -0.65 1.28
N ASP A 16 -18.48 -0.56 2.45
CA ASP A 16 -18.01 0.71 3.04
C ASP A 16 -16.63 1.16 2.52
N ILE A 17 -15.99 0.34 1.69
CA ILE A 17 -14.67 0.66 1.12
C ILE A 17 -14.87 1.53 -0.13
N GLU A 18 -14.23 2.69 -0.15
CA GLU A 18 -14.17 3.59 -1.29
C GLU A 18 -12.76 3.62 -1.88
N ILE A 19 -12.65 3.32 -3.18
CA ILE A 19 -11.38 3.29 -3.92
C ILE A 19 -11.43 4.36 -5.00
N PRO A 20 -10.55 5.39 -4.96
CA PRO A 20 -10.43 6.36 -6.06
C PRO A 20 -9.79 5.67 -7.28
N MET A 21 -10.39 5.80 -8.46
CA MET A 21 -9.94 5.17 -9.71
C MET A 21 -10.09 6.14 -10.89
N LEU A 22 -9.19 7.10 -11.02
CA LEU A 22 -9.22 8.05 -12.13
C LEU A 22 -8.85 7.36 -13.45
N LYS A 23 -9.72 7.46 -14.47
CA LYS A 23 -9.45 6.92 -15.81
C LYS A 23 -8.20 7.52 -16.49
N ALA A 24 -7.76 8.69 -16.04
CA ALA A 24 -6.59 9.38 -16.56
C ALA A 24 -5.26 8.78 -16.08
N TRP A 25 -5.27 7.97 -15.01
CA TRP A 25 -4.07 7.33 -14.50
C TRP A 25 -3.53 6.30 -15.49
N ARG A 26 -2.23 6.37 -15.76
CA ARG A 26 -1.50 5.55 -16.72
C ARG A 26 -0.56 4.57 -16.05
N ASN A 27 -0.01 4.91 -14.89
CA ASN A 27 0.86 4.02 -14.11
C ASN A 27 0.38 3.99 -12.65
N ILE A 28 0.05 2.79 -12.15
CA ILE A 28 -0.42 2.59 -10.78
C ILE A 28 0.52 1.66 -10.03
N GLY A 29 1.01 2.11 -8.89
CA GLY A 29 1.77 1.29 -7.94
C GLY A 29 0.86 0.58 -6.96
N ILE A 30 1.16 -0.67 -6.63
CA ILE A 30 0.44 -1.44 -5.60
C ILE A 30 1.46 -2.14 -4.70
N SER A 31 1.40 -1.88 -3.41
CA SER A 31 2.21 -2.60 -2.41
C SER A 31 1.64 -4.00 -2.16
N LEU A 32 2.33 -5.02 -2.66
CA LEU A 32 1.94 -6.42 -2.51
C LEU A 32 2.85 -7.13 -1.50
N SER A 33 2.32 -7.41 -0.31
CA SER A 33 3.09 -7.96 0.80
C SER A 33 3.09 -9.49 0.87
N GLY A 34 2.20 -10.17 0.14
CA GLY A 34 1.95 -11.61 0.28
C GLY A 34 0.90 -11.97 1.34
N GLY A 35 0.28 -10.97 1.98
CA GLY A 35 -0.91 -11.12 2.83
C GLY A 35 -2.22 -10.96 2.04
N ALA A 36 -3.31 -11.45 2.63
CA ALA A 36 -4.64 -11.48 2.02
C ALA A 36 -5.16 -10.07 1.65
N ASP A 37 -4.99 -9.08 2.53
CA ASP A 37 -5.46 -7.70 2.27
C ASP A 37 -4.79 -7.11 1.04
N SER A 38 -3.46 -7.17 0.96
CA SER A 38 -2.73 -6.65 -0.19
C SER A 38 -3.07 -7.38 -1.49
N ALA A 39 -3.41 -8.68 -1.42
CA ALA A 39 -3.85 -9.45 -2.57
C ALA A 39 -5.26 -9.03 -3.03
N LEU A 40 -6.19 -8.86 -2.09
CA LEU A 40 -7.54 -8.37 -2.35
C LEU A 40 -7.49 -6.97 -2.97
N LEU A 41 -6.74 -6.05 -2.37
CA LEU A 41 -6.58 -4.70 -2.91
C LEU A 41 -6.05 -4.74 -4.34
N ALA A 42 -4.99 -5.53 -4.60
CA ALA A 42 -4.42 -5.65 -5.93
C ALA A 42 -5.46 -6.15 -6.96
N TYR A 43 -6.27 -7.14 -6.60
CA TYR A 43 -7.37 -7.62 -7.44
C TYR A 43 -8.41 -6.53 -7.74
N LEU A 44 -8.84 -5.77 -6.72
CA LEU A 44 -9.84 -4.70 -6.88
C LEU A 44 -9.33 -3.58 -7.79
N ILE A 45 -8.06 -3.19 -7.65
CA ILE A 45 -7.44 -2.19 -8.53
C ILE A 45 -7.35 -2.69 -9.97
N CYS A 46 -6.82 -3.91 -10.17
CA CYS A 46 -6.67 -4.48 -11.51
C CYS A 46 -8.03 -4.66 -12.23
N SER A 47 -9.09 -4.97 -11.49
CA SER A 47 -10.44 -5.14 -12.05
C SER A 47 -11.07 -3.83 -12.56
N ASN A 48 -10.51 -2.67 -12.20
CA ASN A 48 -11.13 -1.36 -12.45
C ASN A 48 -10.22 -0.38 -13.21
N THR A 49 -9.13 -0.86 -13.82
CA THR A 49 -8.18 0.00 -14.54
C THR A 49 -7.70 -0.62 -15.85
N ARG A 50 -7.04 0.21 -16.66
CA ARG A 50 -6.23 -0.19 -17.82
C ARG A 50 -4.81 0.37 -17.74
N ALA A 51 -4.43 0.94 -16.59
CA ALA A 51 -3.10 1.47 -16.36
C ALA A 51 -2.04 0.35 -16.36
N ASN A 52 -0.77 0.72 -16.58
CA ASN A 52 0.36 -0.15 -16.28
C ASN A 52 0.43 -0.35 -14.76
N ILE A 53 0.60 -1.60 -14.34
CA ILE A 53 0.61 -1.99 -12.93
C ILE A 53 2.04 -2.23 -12.47
N HIS A 54 2.47 -1.49 -11.46
CA HIS A 54 3.74 -1.66 -10.78
C HIS A 54 3.49 -2.34 -9.43
N ILE A 55 3.94 -3.59 -9.30
CA ILE A 55 3.82 -4.36 -8.06
C ILE A 55 5.07 -4.14 -7.24
N LEU A 56 4.92 -3.53 -6.06
CA LEU A 56 6.01 -3.24 -5.14
C LEU A 56 6.00 -4.29 -4.03
N THR A 57 7.05 -5.09 -3.95
CA THR A 57 7.22 -6.10 -2.91
C THR A 57 8.51 -5.86 -2.14
N ASN A 58 8.46 -6.11 -0.84
CA ASN A 58 9.63 -6.07 0.02
C ASN A 58 9.82 -7.45 0.66
N ILE A 59 10.94 -8.11 0.36
CA ILE A 59 11.38 -9.30 1.08
C ILE A 59 11.77 -8.87 2.47
N ARG A 60 11.06 -9.39 3.46
CA ARG A 60 11.19 -8.99 4.85
C ARG A 60 10.67 -10.09 5.75
N MET A 61 10.87 -9.98 7.06
CA MET A 61 10.40 -10.97 8.04
C MET A 61 10.79 -12.43 7.74
N TRP A 62 11.81 -12.70 6.92
CA TRP A 62 12.08 -14.05 6.40
C TRP A 62 12.46 -15.06 7.50
N LYS A 63 12.99 -14.59 8.64
CA LYS A 63 13.27 -15.42 9.82
C LYS A 63 11.99 -15.90 10.54
N THR A 64 10.89 -15.15 10.43
CA THR A 64 9.62 -15.42 11.14
C THR A 64 8.48 -15.82 10.21
N ARG A 65 8.54 -15.39 8.94
CA ARG A 65 7.52 -15.57 7.89
C ARG A 65 8.19 -15.87 6.54
N PRO A 66 9.01 -16.94 6.43
CA PRO A 66 9.76 -17.24 5.19
C PRO A 66 8.87 -17.46 3.96
N TRP A 67 7.63 -17.90 4.16
CA TRP A 67 6.64 -18.12 3.09
C TRP A 67 6.14 -16.82 2.43
N GLN A 68 6.31 -15.66 3.09
CA GLN A 68 5.74 -14.39 2.63
C GLN A 68 6.18 -14.00 1.21
N LYS A 69 7.47 -14.25 0.86
CA LYS A 69 7.99 -14.00 -0.49
C LYS A 69 7.27 -14.86 -1.52
N TYR A 70 7.13 -16.16 -1.25
CA TYR A 70 6.51 -17.12 -2.17
C TYR A 70 5.04 -16.78 -2.40
N ASN A 71 4.29 -16.51 -1.33
CA ASN A 71 2.90 -16.06 -1.44
C ASN A 71 2.76 -14.80 -2.31
N SER A 72 3.69 -13.83 -2.17
CA SER A 72 3.69 -12.62 -2.99
C SER A 72 4.00 -12.89 -4.47
N ILE A 73 4.78 -13.92 -4.77
CA ILE A 73 5.06 -14.37 -6.15
C ILE A 73 3.81 -15.07 -6.71
N ASP A 74 3.20 -15.98 -5.95
CA ASP A 74 2.01 -16.71 -6.41
C ASP A 74 0.84 -15.76 -6.71
N VAL A 75 0.61 -14.77 -5.85
CA VAL A 75 -0.42 -13.73 -6.10
C VAL A 75 -0.06 -12.89 -7.32
N TYR A 76 1.22 -12.53 -7.51
CA TYR A 76 1.67 -11.78 -8.68
C TYR A 76 1.41 -12.55 -9.99
N ASN A 77 1.83 -13.82 -10.05
CA ASN A 77 1.63 -14.67 -11.21
C ASN A 77 0.13 -14.84 -11.51
N TRP A 78 -0.68 -15.08 -10.48
CA TRP A 78 -2.13 -15.18 -10.64
C TRP A 78 -2.75 -13.89 -11.20
N LEU A 79 -2.28 -12.71 -10.77
CA LEU A 79 -2.75 -11.44 -11.31
C LEU A 79 -2.40 -11.27 -12.79
N GLU A 80 -1.17 -11.62 -13.19
CA GLU A 80 -0.76 -11.57 -14.61
C GLU A 80 -1.62 -12.51 -15.47
N GLU A 81 -1.86 -13.74 -15.01
CA GLU A 81 -2.71 -14.71 -15.72
C GLU A 81 -4.18 -14.25 -15.78
N ARG A 82 -4.70 -13.66 -14.68
CA ARG A 82 -6.11 -13.26 -14.57
C ARG A 82 -6.45 -12.04 -15.41
N PHE A 83 -5.48 -11.12 -15.58
CA PHE A 83 -5.64 -9.84 -16.26
C PHE A 83 -4.63 -9.70 -17.41
N PRO A 84 -4.74 -10.53 -18.47
CA PRO A 84 -3.75 -10.58 -19.55
C PRO A 84 -3.63 -9.29 -20.36
N ASP A 85 -4.65 -8.43 -20.32
CA ASP A 85 -4.67 -7.13 -21.00
C ASP A 85 -3.92 -6.04 -20.22
N LEU A 86 -3.55 -6.29 -18.96
CA LEU A 86 -2.78 -5.36 -18.15
C LEU A 86 -1.29 -5.65 -18.27
N ARG A 87 -0.48 -4.59 -18.32
CA ARG A 87 0.96 -4.71 -18.28
C ARG A 87 1.44 -4.63 -16.84
N PHE A 88 2.07 -5.69 -16.36
CA PHE A 88 2.66 -5.74 -15.03
C PHE A 88 4.17 -5.49 -15.04
N THR A 89 4.69 -4.95 -13.95
CA THR A 89 6.12 -4.87 -13.65
C THR A 89 6.31 -5.03 -12.15
N ARG A 90 7.10 -6.04 -11.77
CA ARG A 90 7.41 -6.30 -10.37
C ARG A 90 8.70 -5.62 -9.93
N HIS A 91 8.67 -4.95 -8.79
CA HIS A 91 9.80 -4.32 -8.14
C HIS A 91 10.03 -4.96 -6.78
N GLU A 92 11.22 -5.50 -6.58
CA GLU A 92 11.59 -6.19 -5.34
C GLU A 92 12.65 -5.40 -4.59
N ASN A 93 12.44 -5.27 -3.28
CA ASN A 93 13.40 -4.67 -2.35
C ASN A 93 13.57 -5.58 -1.12
N PHE A 94 14.59 -5.33 -0.30
CA PHE A 94 14.89 -6.11 0.89
C PHE A 94 14.89 -5.25 2.16
N ILE A 95 14.29 -5.78 3.23
CA ILE A 95 14.31 -5.18 4.56
C ILE A 95 15.01 -6.14 5.53
N PRO A 96 16.19 -5.77 6.06
CA PRO A 96 16.87 -6.53 7.08
C PRO A 96 16.01 -6.74 8.34
N PRO A 97 16.04 -7.92 8.97
CA PRO A 97 15.30 -8.18 10.22
C PRO A 97 15.61 -7.17 11.33
N ASP A 98 16.85 -6.67 11.38
CA ASP A 98 17.30 -5.74 12.42
C ASP A 98 16.65 -4.35 12.31
N LEU A 99 16.06 -4.05 11.15
CA LEU A 99 15.36 -2.79 10.89
C LEU A 99 13.84 -2.90 11.01
N GLU A 100 13.35 -4.08 11.39
CA GLU A 100 11.92 -4.30 11.56
C GLU A 100 11.39 -3.60 12.81
N TRP A 101 10.20 -3.00 12.70
CA TRP A 101 9.54 -2.33 13.82
C TRP A 101 9.39 -3.25 15.03
N GLY A 102 9.04 -4.51 14.81
CA GLY A 102 8.90 -5.50 15.89
C GLY A 102 10.22 -5.85 16.60
N HIS A 103 11.37 -5.43 16.07
CA HIS A 103 12.68 -5.64 16.67
C HIS A 103 13.15 -4.42 17.48
N VAL A 104 13.22 -3.23 16.87
CA VAL A 104 13.82 -2.02 17.49
C VAL A 104 12.80 -0.88 17.69
N GLY A 105 11.63 -0.96 17.06
CA GLY A 105 10.68 0.16 17.02
C GLY A 105 11.22 1.38 16.24
N PRO A 106 10.58 2.55 16.39
CA PRO A 106 11.02 3.79 15.77
C PRO A 106 12.31 4.32 16.43
N ASN A 107 13.39 4.46 15.66
CA ASN A 107 14.70 4.87 16.17
C ASN A 107 15.49 5.79 15.22
N ILE A 108 14.93 6.13 14.06
CA ILE A 108 15.58 6.99 13.06
C ILE A 108 14.66 8.17 12.76
N VAL A 109 15.20 9.38 12.79
CA VAL A 109 14.50 10.56 12.25
C VAL A 109 14.66 10.55 10.74
N ASP A 110 13.55 10.47 10.02
CA ASP A 110 13.56 10.43 8.56
C ASP A 110 13.79 11.80 7.93
N GLU A 111 13.89 11.85 6.59
CA GLU A 111 14.08 13.10 5.83
C GLU A 111 12.95 14.13 6.00
N TYR A 112 11.80 13.70 6.53
CA TYR A 112 10.64 14.54 6.82
C TYR A 112 10.57 14.95 8.29
N GLY A 113 11.62 14.67 9.07
CA GLY A 113 11.72 15.04 10.48
C GLY A 113 10.89 14.17 11.42
N LYS A 114 10.37 13.01 10.97
CA LYS A 114 9.54 12.11 11.78
C LYS A 114 10.36 10.94 12.31
N LEU A 115 10.15 10.60 13.58
CA LEU A 115 10.71 9.38 14.17
C LEU A 115 10.00 8.16 13.61
N LYS A 116 10.73 7.30 12.88
CA LYS A 116 10.21 6.10 12.21
C LYS A 116 11.16 4.92 12.39
N SER A 117 10.64 3.71 12.19
CA SER A 117 11.47 2.50 12.17
C SER A 117 12.11 2.31 10.80
N GLY A 118 13.24 1.58 10.75
CA GLY A 118 13.96 1.37 9.50
C GLY A 118 13.11 0.75 8.39
N ASN A 119 12.25 -0.22 8.71
CA ASN A 119 11.33 -0.81 7.73
C ASN A 119 10.30 0.21 7.19
N GLN A 120 9.79 1.14 8.01
CA GLN A 120 8.85 2.15 7.53
C GLN A 120 9.53 3.10 6.54
N ILE A 121 10.77 3.50 6.85
CA ILE A 121 11.59 4.34 5.97
C ILE A 121 11.86 3.62 4.65
N ILE A 122 12.32 2.36 4.70
CA ILE A 122 12.65 1.59 3.50
C ILE A 122 11.41 1.35 2.63
N LEU A 123 10.26 1.01 3.23
CA LEU A 123 9.00 0.84 2.49
C LEU A 123 8.60 2.12 1.74
N ARG A 124 8.64 3.26 2.44
CA ARG A 124 8.31 4.56 1.87
C ARG A 124 9.29 4.95 0.78
N SER A 125 10.59 4.93 1.05
CA SER A 125 11.62 5.37 0.11
C SER A 125 11.73 4.48 -1.12
N HIS A 126 11.46 3.17 -0.99
CA HIS A 126 11.33 2.30 -2.16
C HIS A 126 10.12 2.72 -3.01
N ALA A 127 8.96 2.97 -2.40
CA ALA A 127 7.78 3.44 -3.14
C ALA A 127 8.00 4.81 -3.81
N GLU A 128 8.63 5.75 -3.11
CA GLU A 128 9.00 7.07 -3.64
C GLU A 128 9.94 6.94 -4.84
N TYR A 129 10.96 6.07 -4.76
CA TYR A 129 11.88 5.81 -5.87
C TYR A 129 11.17 5.23 -7.09
N ILE A 130 10.31 4.22 -6.91
CA ILE A 130 9.53 3.65 -8.02
C ILE A 130 8.60 4.69 -8.62
N ALA A 131 7.95 5.50 -7.77
CA ALA A 131 7.08 6.58 -8.22
C ALA A 131 7.82 7.59 -9.09
N PHE A 132 8.98 8.05 -8.64
CA PHE A 132 9.86 8.93 -9.41
C PHE A 132 10.35 8.27 -10.71
N ARG A 133 10.84 7.04 -10.64
CA ARG A 133 11.50 6.36 -11.77
C ARG A 133 10.55 6.02 -12.91
N TYR A 134 9.30 5.66 -12.58
CA TYR A 134 8.30 5.17 -13.53
C TYR A 134 7.12 6.13 -13.74
N GLY A 135 7.10 7.27 -13.03
CA GLY A 135 6.02 8.26 -13.15
C GLY A 135 4.68 7.68 -12.74
N LEU A 136 4.57 7.22 -11.49
CA LEU A 136 3.31 6.73 -10.94
C LEU A 136 2.32 7.88 -10.77
N ASP A 137 1.08 7.69 -11.21
CA ASP A 137 0.00 8.64 -10.95
C ASP A 137 -0.66 8.37 -9.59
N ALA A 138 -0.71 7.09 -9.20
CA ALA A 138 -1.25 6.66 -7.91
C ALA A 138 -0.47 5.49 -7.32
N TRP A 139 -0.46 5.39 -5.99
CA TRP A 139 0.12 4.29 -5.24
C TRP A 139 -0.85 3.80 -4.16
N PHE A 140 -1.15 2.50 -4.18
CA PHE A 140 -2.06 1.84 -3.26
C PHE A 140 -1.32 0.94 -2.26
N ALA A 141 -1.70 1.01 -0.99
CA ALA A 141 -1.26 0.04 0.01
C ALA A 141 -2.42 -0.40 0.92
N GLY A 142 -2.55 -1.71 1.12
CA GLY A 142 -3.53 -2.33 2.01
C GLY A 142 -3.07 -2.25 3.46
N VAL A 143 -3.02 -1.04 4.01
CA VAL A 143 -2.80 -0.82 5.44
C VAL A 143 -4.15 -0.86 6.13
N ASN A 144 -4.29 -1.75 7.12
CA ASN A 144 -5.52 -1.94 7.87
C ASN A 144 -5.41 -1.33 9.27
N LYS A 145 -6.57 -1.01 9.85
CA LYS A 145 -6.70 -0.67 11.27
C LYS A 145 -6.29 -1.87 12.12
N ASN A 146 -5.81 -1.64 13.33
CA ASN A 146 -5.64 -2.77 14.26
C ASN A 146 -7.00 -3.36 14.65
N PRO A 147 -7.04 -4.65 15.01
CA PRO A 147 -8.17 -5.24 15.74
C PRO A 147 -8.54 -4.42 16.98
N THR A 148 -9.79 -4.57 17.44
CA THR A 148 -10.30 -3.90 18.64
C THR A 148 -9.69 -4.46 19.91
N GLU A 149 -9.24 -5.71 19.89
CA GLU A 149 -8.52 -6.34 20.99
C GLU A 149 -7.13 -5.72 21.16
N ASP A 150 -6.74 -5.46 22.40
CA ASP A 150 -5.39 -5.02 22.72
C ASP A 150 -4.41 -6.20 22.71
N PHE A 151 -3.23 -6.00 22.12
CA PHE A 151 -2.19 -7.03 22.04
C PHE A 151 -0.79 -6.42 22.02
N LYS A 152 0.18 -7.18 22.56
CA LYS A 152 1.59 -6.75 22.60
C LYS A 152 2.15 -6.60 21.19
N GLY A 153 2.70 -5.42 20.90
CA GLY A 153 3.27 -5.11 19.58
C GLY A 153 2.25 -4.53 18.58
N LYS A 154 1.09 -4.08 19.07
CA LYS A 154 0.17 -3.22 18.32
C LYS A 154 0.90 -1.96 17.85
N LEU A 155 0.59 -1.51 16.64
CA LEU A 155 1.13 -0.29 16.05
C LEU A 155 0.14 0.84 16.27
N ASP A 156 0.44 1.78 17.18
CA ASP A 156 -0.45 2.92 17.47
C ASP A 156 -0.76 3.77 16.22
N ASP A 157 0.20 3.86 15.28
CA ASP A 157 0.04 4.51 13.98
C ASP A 157 -1.10 3.92 13.10
N ARG A 158 -1.69 2.78 13.49
CA ARG A 158 -2.80 2.12 12.79
C ARG A 158 -4.16 2.30 13.49
N ASP A 159 -4.21 2.95 14.65
CA ASP A 159 -5.47 3.25 15.33
C ASP A 159 -6.01 4.59 14.82
N VAL A 160 -6.42 4.60 13.54
CA VAL A 160 -6.90 5.80 12.84
C VAL A 160 -8.43 5.72 12.71
N GLU A 161 -9.12 6.77 13.15
CA GLU A 161 -10.57 6.91 12.98
C GLU A 161 -10.92 7.75 11.75
N PRO A 162 -12.03 7.45 11.06
CA PRO A 162 -12.53 8.28 9.97
C PRO A 162 -12.76 9.73 10.39
N ASN A 163 -12.22 10.66 9.62
CA ASN A 163 -12.43 12.10 9.79
C ASN A 163 -12.77 12.72 8.42
N GLU A 164 -14.00 13.19 8.23
CA GLU A 164 -14.43 13.78 6.95
C GLU A 164 -13.74 15.11 6.64
N GLN A 165 -13.21 15.80 7.66
CA GLN A 165 -12.45 17.04 7.51
C GLN A 165 -10.96 16.79 7.21
N ASP A 166 -10.42 15.62 7.56
CA ASP A 166 -9.05 15.22 7.28
C ASP A 166 -8.97 13.81 6.68
N LEU A 167 -8.93 13.77 5.35
CA LEU A 167 -8.82 12.53 4.59
C LEU A 167 -7.37 12.04 4.41
N THR A 168 -6.37 12.74 4.95
CA THR A 168 -4.94 12.45 4.75
C THR A 168 -4.54 10.99 5.03
N PRO A 169 -5.11 10.29 6.04
CA PRO A 169 -4.82 8.87 6.27
C PRO A 169 -5.31 7.97 5.12
N LEU A 170 -6.48 8.28 4.56
CA LEU A 170 -7.12 7.54 3.47
C LEU A 170 -6.46 7.85 2.12
N ILE A 171 -6.22 9.13 1.86
CA ILE A 171 -5.73 9.61 0.57
C ILE A 171 -4.96 10.92 0.72
N ARG A 172 -3.83 11.03 0.03
CA ARG A 172 -3.03 12.27 0.02
C ARG A 172 -2.18 12.37 -1.24
N GLU A 173 -1.78 13.60 -1.57
CA GLU A 173 -0.74 13.81 -2.58
C GLU A 173 0.64 13.81 -1.93
N HIS A 174 1.59 13.09 -2.52
CA HIS A 174 2.97 13.03 -2.06
C HIS A 174 3.91 12.94 -3.26
N MET A 175 4.83 13.90 -3.39
CA MET A 175 5.77 13.97 -4.53
C MET A 175 5.10 13.89 -5.91
N GLY A 176 3.89 14.45 -6.05
CA GLY A 176 3.12 14.43 -7.30
C GLY A 176 2.35 13.13 -7.57
N VAL A 177 2.27 12.23 -6.58
CA VAL A 177 1.59 10.93 -6.67
C VAL A 177 0.43 10.90 -5.68
N THR A 178 -0.74 10.41 -6.13
CA THR A 178 -1.85 10.15 -5.22
C THR A 178 -1.57 8.86 -4.43
N VAL A 179 -1.33 8.96 -3.12
CA VAL A 179 -1.17 7.83 -2.21
C VAL A 179 -2.51 7.46 -1.58
N CYS A 180 -2.89 6.19 -1.65
CA CYS A 180 -4.19 5.67 -1.25
C CYS A 180 -4.07 4.50 -0.27
N HIS A 181 -4.84 4.53 0.82
CA HIS A 181 -4.98 3.45 1.79
C HIS A 181 -6.45 3.06 2.00
N PRO A 182 -7.09 2.37 1.04
CA PRO A 182 -8.54 2.14 1.09
C PRO A 182 -9.03 1.33 2.29
N PHE A 183 -8.14 0.59 2.95
CA PHE A 183 -8.46 -0.29 4.08
C PHE A 183 -8.09 0.33 5.44
N ILE A 184 -7.67 1.60 5.48
CA ILE A 184 -7.12 2.22 6.70
C ILE A 184 -8.11 2.24 7.88
N TYR A 185 -9.41 2.16 7.59
CA TYR A 185 -10.48 2.15 8.59
C TYR A 185 -11.12 0.77 8.80
N THR A 186 -10.61 -0.28 8.15
CA THR A 186 -11.12 -1.65 8.28
C THR A 186 -10.18 -2.49 9.13
N SER A 187 -10.73 -3.28 10.05
CA SER A 187 -10.01 -4.22 10.95
C SER A 187 -10.25 -5.67 10.55
#